data_AF-V2Y046-F1
#
_entry.id   AF-V2Y046-F1
#
_cell.length_a   1.000
_cell.length_b   1.000
_cell.length_c   1.000
_cell.angle_alpha   90.00
_cell.angle_beta   90.00
_cell.angle_gamma   90.00
#
_symmetry.space_group_name_H-M   'P 1'
#
loop_
_entity.id
_entity.type
_entity.pdbx_description
1 polymer ?
#
loop_
_entity_poly.entity_id
_entity_poly.type
_entity_poly.pdbx_seq_one_letter_code
_entity_poly.pdbx_strand_id
1 'polypeptide(L)'
;MWTSERDRRPRAEEPAAELGTVTLGGDPAGVSLGGERRWLNVYGPGGYSWRPTAGDKVLVLKAGAEGEIPCILGTAQAGDGLKPGEVRLSGGESSIRLGQRLELGGELYLNGSSLYDVIRDIVSELLK
;
A
#
# COMPACT_ATOMS: atom_id res chain seq x y z
N MET A 1 -3.96 32.72 -48.84
CA MET A 1 -4.62 31.72 -47.98
C MET A 1 -3.51 30.96 -47.28
N TRP A 2 -3.27 31.24 -45.99
CA TRP A 2 -2.16 30.66 -45.23
C TRP A 2 -2.68 29.44 -44.47
N THR A 3 -2.45 28.23 -44.99
CA THR A 3 -2.68 27.00 -44.24
C THR A 3 -1.51 26.83 -43.29
N SER A 4 -1.63 27.35 -42.07
CA SER A 4 -0.76 26.95 -40.99
C SER A 4 -1.08 25.49 -40.67
N GLU A 5 -0.29 24.56 -41.20
CA GLU A 5 -0.09 23.27 -40.54
C GLU A 5 0.42 23.60 -39.14
N ARG A 6 -0.50 23.62 -38.18
CA ARG A 6 -0.11 23.46 -36.79
C ARG A 6 0.47 22.06 -36.74
N ASP A 7 1.79 21.97 -36.70
CA ASP A 7 2.49 20.84 -36.13
C ASP A 7 1.70 20.41 -34.90
N ARG A 8 0.91 19.33 -35.04
CA ARG A 8 0.37 18.61 -33.90
C ARG A 8 1.58 17.93 -33.30
N ARG A 9 2.44 18.70 -32.63
CA ARG A 9 3.32 18.13 -31.62
C ARG A 9 2.40 17.30 -30.75
N PRO A 10 2.60 15.98 -30.63
CA PRO A 10 1.83 15.20 -29.70
C PRO A 10 1.93 15.93 -28.37
N ARG A 11 0.78 16.26 -27.77
CA ARG A 11 0.74 16.71 -26.39
C ARG A 11 1.56 15.67 -25.64
N ALA A 12 2.65 16.07 -24.96
CA ALA A 12 3.51 15.11 -24.28
C ALA A 12 2.62 14.15 -23.49
N GLU A 13 2.61 12.88 -23.90
CA GLU A 13 1.67 11.90 -23.36
C GLU A 13 1.97 11.78 -21.88
N GLU A 14 0.92 11.86 -21.06
CA GLU A 14 1.09 11.60 -19.63
C GLU A 14 1.55 10.16 -19.44
N PRO A 15 2.49 9.91 -18.51
CA PRO A 15 2.96 8.55 -18.28
C PRO A 15 1.79 7.68 -17.78
N ALA A 16 1.74 6.43 -18.25
CA ALA A 16 0.70 5.47 -17.86
C ALA A 16 0.68 5.18 -16.35
N ALA A 17 1.79 5.42 -15.65
CA ALA A 17 1.86 5.38 -14.20
C ALA A 17 2.86 6.43 -13.69
N GLU A 18 2.63 6.92 -12.48
CA GLU A 18 3.54 7.85 -11.82
C GLU A 18 3.55 7.63 -10.29
N LEU A 19 4.62 8.07 -9.64
CA LEU A 19 4.72 8.06 -8.18
C LEU A 19 4.05 9.32 -7.61
N GLY A 20 3.18 9.11 -6.63
CA GLY A 20 2.47 10.15 -5.91
C GLY A 20 2.76 10.15 -4.42
N THR A 21 2.36 11.22 -3.76
CA THR A 21 2.36 11.29 -2.29
C THR A 21 0.93 11.35 -1.80
N VAL A 22 0.55 10.45 -0.90
CA VAL A 22 -0.79 10.42 -0.33
C VAL A 22 -1.01 11.68 0.50
N THR A 23 -2.08 12.42 0.21
CA THR A 23 -2.49 13.63 0.93
C THR A 23 -3.64 13.35 1.89
N LEU A 24 -4.49 12.38 1.55
CA LEU A 24 -5.58 11.89 2.39
C LEU A 24 -5.55 10.36 2.37
N GLY A 25 -5.28 9.76 3.53
CA GLY A 25 -5.27 8.31 3.66
C GLY A 25 -6.65 7.68 3.55
N GLY A 26 -6.69 6.35 3.39
CA GLY A 26 -7.93 5.59 3.32
C GLY A 26 -8.11 4.81 2.02
N ASP A 27 -9.36 4.42 1.79
CA ASP A 27 -9.84 3.86 0.52
C ASP A 27 -11.31 4.32 0.42
N PRO A 28 -11.63 5.25 -0.49
CA PRO A 28 -10.73 5.85 -1.46
C PRO A 28 -9.77 6.89 -0.83
N ALA A 29 -8.63 7.14 -1.48
CA ALA A 29 -7.56 8.01 -1.01
C ALA A 29 -7.39 9.28 -1.86
N GLY A 30 -6.64 10.25 -1.34
CA GLY A 30 -6.16 11.43 -2.05
C GLY A 30 -4.65 11.36 -2.29
N VAL A 31 -4.20 11.76 -3.48
CA VAL A 31 -2.79 11.71 -3.89
C VAL A 31 -2.39 12.96 -4.65
N SER A 32 -1.28 13.57 -4.24
CA SER A 32 -0.61 14.64 -4.98
C SER A 32 0.30 14.03 -6.05
N LEU A 33 -0.02 14.33 -7.30
CA LEU A 33 0.77 14.00 -8.51
C LEU A 33 1.31 15.31 -9.13
N GLY A 34 1.20 15.49 -10.44
CA GLY A 34 1.28 16.82 -11.10
C GLY A 34 0.15 17.79 -10.69
N GLY A 35 -0.83 17.29 -9.96
CA GLY A 35 -1.87 18.03 -9.27
C GLY A 35 -2.57 17.11 -8.26
N GLU A 36 -3.38 17.69 -7.38
CA GLU A 36 -4.16 16.90 -6.42
C GLU A 36 -5.21 16.05 -7.14
N ARG A 37 -5.26 14.76 -6.80
CA ARG A 37 -6.32 13.84 -7.18
C ARG A 37 -6.98 13.29 -5.93
N ARG A 38 -8.31 13.24 -5.92
CA ARG A 38 -9.10 12.74 -4.80
C ARG A 38 -9.98 11.60 -5.25
N TRP A 39 -10.40 10.78 -4.29
CA TRP A 39 -11.30 9.65 -4.52
C TRP A 39 -10.67 8.53 -5.37
N LEU A 40 -9.37 8.27 -5.19
CA LEU A 40 -8.67 7.18 -5.87
C LEU A 40 -8.93 5.85 -5.14
N ASN A 41 -9.36 4.84 -5.88
CA ASN A 41 -9.47 3.49 -5.34
C ASN A 41 -8.08 2.91 -5.07
N VAL A 42 -7.98 2.09 -4.02
CA VAL A 42 -6.79 1.32 -3.70
C VAL A 42 -6.98 -0.13 -4.16
N TYR A 43 -6.09 -0.60 -5.03
CA TYR A 43 -6.06 -1.99 -5.46
C TYR A 43 -4.89 -2.73 -4.83
N GLY A 44 -5.12 -3.99 -4.49
CA GLY A 44 -4.12 -4.90 -3.97
C GLY A 44 -4.43 -6.35 -4.39
N PRO A 45 -3.56 -7.30 -4.05
CA PRO A 45 -3.82 -8.72 -4.28
C PRO A 45 -5.14 -9.18 -3.66
N GLY A 46 -5.84 -10.14 -4.29
CA GLY A 46 -7.09 -10.69 -3.74
C GLY A 46 -6.91 -11.24 -2.32
N GLY A 47 -7.78 -10.86 -1.40
CA GLY A 47 -7.69 -11.23 0.03
C GLY A 47 -6.74 -10.35 0.85
N TYR A 48 -6.06 -9.37 0.24
CA TYR A 48 -5.28 -8.35 0.92
C TYR A 48 -6.03 -7.02 0.87
N SER A 49 -6.05 -6.30 2.00
CA SER A 49 -6.63 -4.97 2.09
C SER A 49 -5.68 -4.07 2.86
N TRP A 50 -5.39 -2.92 2.28
CA TRP A 50 -4.52 -1.92 2.84
C TRP A 50 -5.09 -0.54 2.53
N ARG A 51 -4.89 0.38 3.48
CA ARG A 51 -5.31 1.78 3.35
C ARG A 51 -4.05 2.64 3.49
N PRO A 52 -3.61 3.34 2.43
CA PRO A 52 -2.50 4.26 2.50
C PRO A 52 -2.68 5.31 3.59
N THR A 53 -1.57 5.73 4.17
CA THR A 53 -1.50 6.79 5.17
C THR A 53 -1.02 8.09 4.50
N ALA A 54 -1.45 9.23 5.01
CA ALA A 54 -0.94 10.51 4.54
C ALA A 54 0.60 10.55 4.65
N GLY A 55 1.27 10.98 3.58
CA GLY A 55 2.72 10.96 3.44
C GLY A 55 3.28 9.75 2.70
N ASP A 56 2.51 8.66 2.55
CA ASP A 56 2.99 7.47 1.84
C ASP A 56 3.31 7.79 0.37
N LYS A 57 4.42 7.23 -0.13
CA LYS A 57 4.78 7.26 -1.55
C LYS A 57 4.13 6.08 -2.25
N VAL A 58 3.21 6.36 -3.16
CA VAL A 58 2.38 5.34 -3.83
C VAL A 58 2.57 5.36 -5.34
N LEU A 59 2.48 4.19 -5.96
CA LEU A 59 2.37 4.06 -7.41
C LEU A 59 0.91 4.26 -7.81
N VAL A 60 0.65 5.26 -8.66
CA VAL A 60 -0.65 5.49 -9.27
C VAL A 60 -0.61 5.01 -10.71
N LEU A 61 -1.46 4.06 -11.05
CA LEU A 61 -1.71 3.63 -12.42
C LEU A 61 -2.85 4.48 -13.00
N LYS A 62 -2.64 5.08 -14.16
CA LYS A 62 -3.68 5.78 -14.94
C LYS A 62 -4.32 4.77 -15.89
N ALA A 63 -5.24 3.97 -15.38
CA ALA A 63 -5.96 2.98 -16.18
C ALA A 63 -7.03 3.65 -17.06
N GLY A 64 -7.62 2.88 -17.96
CA GLY A 64 -8.48 3.40 -19.02
C GLY A 64 -7.70 3.70 -20.30
N ALA A 65 -8.38 3.77 -21.44
CA ALA A 65 -7.72 3.98 -22.73
C ALA A 65 -7.03 5.36 -22.80
N GLU A 66 -7.56 6.33 -22.05
CA GLU A 66 -7.10 7.72 -22.00
C GLU A 66 -6.55 8.08 -20.61
N GLY A 67 -6.28 7.09 -19.75
CA GLY A 67 -5.79 7.30 -18.38
C GLY A 67 -6.82 7.90 -17.41
N GLU A 68 -8.10 7.80 -17.75
CA GLU A 68 -9.21 8.43 -17.04
C GLU A 68 -9.61 7.74 -15.72
N ILE A 69 -9.06 6.57 -15.44
CA ILE A 69 -9.34 5.75 -14.25
C ILE A 69 -8.06 5.60 -13.41
N PRO A 70 -7.63 6.64 -12.68
CA PRO A 70 -6.46 6.55 -11.83
C PRO A 70 -6.73 5.70 -10.58
N CYS A 71 -5.77 4.87 -10.20
CA CYS A 71 -5.87 4.04 -9.01
C CYS A 71 -4.50 3.77 -8.36
N ILE A 72 -4.52 3.51 -7.06
CA ILE A 72 -3.31 3.19 -6.29
C ILE A 72 -3.06 1.69 -6.35
N LEU A 73 -1.83 1.27 -6.63
CA LEU A 73 -1.44 -0.15 -6.67
C LEU A 73 -0.63 -0.62 -5.46
N GLY A 74 -0.03 0.31 -4.71
CA GLY A 74 0.87 -0.03 -3.62
C GLY A 74 1.88 1.08 -3.35
N THR A 75 2.75 0.85 -2.36
CA THR A 75 3.90 1.70 -2.08
C THR A 75 5.16 1.17 -2.75
N ALA A 76 6.16 2.03 -2.91
CA ALA A 76 7.51 1.53 -3.12
C ALA A 76 7.92 0.63 -1.93
N GLN A 77 8.66 -0.45 -2.21
CA GLN A 77 9.21 -1.26 -1.13
C GLN A 77 10.23 -0.44 -0.34
N ALA A 78 10.05 -0.36 0.97
CA ALA A 78 11.12 0.06 1.87
C ALA A 78 12.19 -1.04 1.84
N GLY A 79 13.45 -0.67 1.56
CA GLY A 79 14.57 -1.58 1.26
C GLY A 79 15.07 -2.41 2.45
N ASP A 80 14.18 -2.88 3.30
CA ASP A 80 14.49 -3.23 4.68
C ASP A 80 14.73 -4.74 4.81
N GLY A 81 15.93 -5.18 4.43
CA GLY A 81 16.54 -6.40 4.95
C GLY A 81 15.81 -7.73 4.69
N LEU A 82 14.91 -7.78 3.70
CA LEU A 82 14.36 -9.05 3.20
C LEU A 82 15.36 -9.70 2.25
N LYS A 83 15.57 -11.00 2.42
CA LYS A 83 16.29 -11.82 1.45
C LYS A 83 15.35 -12.24 0.31
N PRO A 84 15.87 -12.62 -0.87
CA PRO A 84 15.05 -13.14 -1.95
C PRO A 84 14.14 -14.29 -1.48
N GLY A 85 12.84 -14.16 -1.75
CA GLY A 85 11.81 -15.13 -1.35
C GLY A 85 11.21 -14.90 0.04
N GLU A 86 11.75 -13.99 0.85
CA GLU A 86 11.14 -13.61 2.13
C GLU A 86 9.99 -12.61 1.93
N VAL A 87 9.01 -12.66 2.83
CA VAL A 87 7.82 -11.80 2.79
C VAL A 87 7.67 -11.09 4.12
N ARG A 88 7.30 -9.81 4.09
CA ARG A 88 6.89 -9.06 5.27
C ARG A 88 5.53 -8.42 5.04
N LEU A 89 4.63 -8.61 6.00
CA LEU A 89 3.40 -7.85 6.13
C LEU A 89 3.57 -6.91 7.32
N SER A 90 3.36 -5.62 7.13
CA SER A 90 3.52 -4.61 8.17
C SER A 90 2.38 -3.62 8.15
N GLY A 91 1.93 -3.21 9.33
CA GLY A 91 0.92 -2.17 9.51
C GLY A 91 1.07 -1.55 10.89
N GLY A 92 1.26 -0.23 10.96
CA GLY A 92 1.58 0.44 12.21
C GLY A 92 2.83 -0.18 12.87
N GLU A 93 2.69 -0.56 14.14
CA GLU A 93 3.77 -1.18 14.92
C GLU A 93 3.80 -2.72 14.85
N SER A 94 2.86 -3.32 14.11
CA SER A 94 2.75 -4.77 13.99
C SER A 94 3.36 -5.28 12.68
N SER A 95 3.99 -6.45 12.74
CA SER A 95 4.46 -7.12 11.52
C SER A 95 4.49 -8.63 11.61
N ILE A 96 4.38 -9.25 10.43
CA ILE A 96 4.57 -10.68 10.19
C ILE A 96 5.70 -10.79 9.18
N ARG A 97 6.76 -11.53 9.52
CA ARG A 97 7.88 -11.81 8.61
C ARG A 97 7.96 -13.33 8.38
N LEU A 98 7.91 -13.71 7.12
CA LEU A 98 8.08 -15.08 6.66
C LEU A 98 9.42 -15.20 5.91
N GLY A 99 10.34 -15.98 6.46
CA GLY A 99 11.61 -16.31 5.82
C GLY A 99 12.09 -17.67 6.29
N GLN A 100 13.27 -17.73 6.90
CA GLN A 100 13.77 -18.97 7.54
C GLN A 100 12.85 -19.48 8.66
N ARG A 101 12.16 -18.56 9.33
CA ARG A 101 11.13 -18.83 10.33
C ARG A 101 10.02 -17.79 10.21
N LEU A 102 8.88 -18.08 10.81
CA LEU A 102 7.83 -17.11 11.04
C LEU A 102 8.20 -16.24 12.24
N GLU A 103 8.34 -14.94 12.04
CA GLU A 103 8.53 -13.96 13.12
C GLU A 103 7.32 -13.03 13.19
N LEU A 104 6.86 -12.77 14.40
CA LEU A 104 5.75 -11.85 14.67
C LEU A 104 6.28 -10.72 15.55
N GLY A 105 5.91 -9.48 15.22
CA GLY A 105 6.28 -8.28 15.98
C GLY A 105 5.06 -7.43 16.32
N GLY A 106 5.11 -6.76 17.48
CA GLY A 106 4.00 -6.01 18.06
C GLY A 106 3.20 -6.85 19.06
N GLU A 107 2.06 -6.32 19.51
CA GLU A 107 1.16 -7.05 20.39
C GLU A 107 0.45 -8.18 19.65
N LEU A 108 0.34 -9.33 20.31
CA LEU A 108 -0.21 -10.56 19.76
C LEU A 108 -1.51 -10.89 20.46
N TYR A 109 -2.58 -11.06 19.69
CA TYR A 109 -3.90 -11.45 20.18
C TYR A 109 -4.37 -12.74 19.52
N LEU A 110 -4.96 -13.63 20.32
CA LEU A 110 -5.62 -14.85 19.90
C LEU A 110 -7.10 -14.75 20.28
N ASN A 111 -7.98 -14.67 19.28
CA ASN A 111 -9.43 -14.53 19.48
C ASN A 111 -9.83 -13.39 20.45
N GLY A 112 -9.07 -12.30 20.47
CA GLY A 112 -9.31 -11.14 21.33
C GLY A 112 -8.58 -11.15 22.67
N SER A 113 -7.94 -12.25 23.07
CA SER A 113 -7.10 -12.32 24.27
C SER A 113 -5.64 -12.08 23.92
N SER A 114 -4.90 -11.33 24.76
CA SER A 114 -3.46 -11.16 24.53
C SER A 114 -2.75 -12.52 24.68
N LEU A 115 -1.67 -12.74 23.92
CA LEU A 115 -0.87 -13.95 24.04
C LEU A 115 -0.33 -14.13 25.47
N TYR A 116 -0.03 -13.02 26.15
CA TYR A 116 0.39 -13.04 27.55
C TYR A 116 -0.71 -13.62 28.45
N ASP A 117 -1.96 -13.19 28.30
CA ASP A 117 -3.07 -13.70 29.11
C ASP A 117 -3.34 -15.17 28.82
N VAL A 118 -3.30 -15.58 27.55
CA VAL A 118 -3.43 -17.00 27.17
C VAL A 118 -2.36 -17.85 27.84
N ILE A 119 -1.10 -17.41 27.82
CA ILE A 119 0.01 -18.13 28.48
C ILE A 119 -0.19 -18.15 30.00
N ARG A 120 -0.59 -17.01 30.60
CA ARG A 120 -0.85 -16.92 32.04
C ARG A 120 -1.93 -17.91 32.46
N ASP A 121 -3.01 -18.02 31.71
CA ASP A 121 -4.12 -18.92 32.03
C ASP A 121 -3.69 -20.39 31.96
N ILE A 122 -2.96 -20.77 30.90
CA ILE A 122 -2.39 -22.12 30.76
C ILE A 122 -1.45 -22.45 31.92
N VAL A 123 -0.53 -21.55 32.26
CA VAL A 123 0.42 -21.75 33.37
C VAL A 123 -0.34 -21.85 34.70
N SER A 124 -1.37 -21.03 34.90
CA SER A 124 -2.19 -21.07 36.12
C SER A 124 -3.01 -22.35 36.26
N GLU A 125 -3.43 -22.96 35.14
CA GLU A 125 -4.11 -24.25 35.13
C GLU A 125 -3.15 -25.40 35.42
N LEU A 126 -1.92 -25.37 34.88
CA LEU A 126 -0.91 -26.40 35.10
C LEU A 126 -0.33 -26.43 36.52
N LEU A 127 -0.47 -25.35 37.28
CA LEU A 127 0.02 -25.24 38.66
C LEU A 127 -1.04 -25.58 39.73
N LYS A 128 -2.25 -25.97 39.33
CA LYS A 128 -3.31 -26.48 40.22
C LYS A 128 -3.17 -27.98 40.43
#